data_AF-A0A928MEN0-F1
#
_entry.id   AF-A0A928MEN0-F1
#
_cell.length_a   1.000
_cell.length_b   1.000
_cell.length_c   1.000
_cell.angle_alpha   90.00
_cell.angle_beta   90.00
_cell.angle_gamma   90.00
#
_symmetry.space_group_name_H-M   'P 1'
#
loop_
_entity.id
_entity.type
_entity.pdbx_description
1 polymer ?
#
loop_
_entity_poly.entity_id
_entity_poly.type
_entity_poly.pdbx_seq_one_letter_code
_entity_poly.pdbx_strand_id
1 'polypeptide(L)'
;MKMIDFFKRPLHFYTVWLAAMALLAAILALCGAGMAWLLTGLIPLLIYVCRPSSWLHKIPVAGRSDWKSAVTVLVVTATVAACILPMNQFSLWNGQIPGHRNQYELMAENILAGRLHFDYGDEDQLLDLENPYDPAQRDEAGVYYHWDHAYYNGRYYMYFGVVPVFLAFLPYRLLTGMPLTTYHGTQLFAAVAILGIFALLKMLARRFFPKMSFGATLAFSSAVSIMSIWYSTAEPALYCTAITAGIALQVWSLYCFFRAVWVEEKENRQIGFAALGALLGALVFGCRPTIALANVIVLPMLAAFLKQHKFSWKLLGKLGLAALPYAVVAIALMAYNYARFEDPFEFGQAYQLTVADQTQYAVTLNFREMIRILNGLGENFFSLPKMSEGFPYLNHGGAFVNFPILFFIFGALRRESRNVLRKEKLGGTLVGFVVAAAIITVMSVLWTPYLLERYRMDMYFLLGILCFIAIGFWHHTENDSARRSLNTAVVVMSVLTILSSALLCLRTISVYYPDEVRQFGIFLFG
;
A
#
# COMPACT_ATOMS: atom_id res chain seq x y z
N MET A 1 -18.31 -47.79 27.84
CA MET A 1 -17.58 -47.16 28.96
C MET A 1 -16.21 -47.83 29.03
N LYS A 2 -15.10 -47.26 28.56
CA LYS A 2 -14.73 -45.84 28.35
C LYS A 2 -13.87 -45.71 27.08
N MET A 3 -14.39 -45.63 25.86
CA MET A 3 -14.80 -44.45 25.06
C MET A 3 -14.56 -43.01 25.59
N ILE A 4 -13.59 -42.77 26.48
CA ILE A 4 -13.29 -41.40 27.00
C ILE A 4 -11.80 -41.01 26.86
N ASP A 5 -10.88 -41.95 26.59
CA ASP A 5 -9.45 -41.61 26.40
C ASP A 5 -9.03 -41.33 24.95
N PHE A 6 -9.95 -41.40 23.98
CA PHE A 6 -9.67 -41.06 22.58
C PHE A 6 -9.73 -39.53 22.28
N PHE A 7 -10.14 -38.70 23.25
CA PHE A 7 -10.33 -37.25 23.07
C PHE A 7 -9.19 -36.37 23.62
N LYS A 8 -8.03 -36.93 24.00
CA LYS A 8 -6.95 -36.18 24.68
C LYS A 8 -5.68 -35.86 23.87
N ARG A 9 -5.67 -35.96 22.54
CA ARG A 9 -4.51 -35.52 21.73
C ARG A 9 -4.92 -34.65 20.54
N PRO A 10 -4.50 -33.37 20.46
CA PRO A 10 -4.74 -32.52 19.31
C PRO A 10 -3.73 -32.87 18.21
N LEU A 11 -4.04 -33.92 17.44
CA LEU A 11 -3.20 -34.34 16.31
C LEU A 11 -4.06 -34.65 15.08
N HIS A 12 -4.89 -33.67 14.69
CA HIS A 12 -5.58 -33.66 13.39
C HIS A 12 -5.38 -32.36 12.59
N PHE A 13 -4.39 -31.54 12.97
CA PHE A 13 -3.87 -30.52 12.07
C PHE A 13 -2.78 -31.11 11.15
N TYR A 14 -1.93 -31.99 11.69
CA TYR A 14 -0.82 -32.59 10.94
C TYR A 14 -1.25 -33.53 9.82
N THR A 15 -2.39 -34.23 9.85
CA THR A 15 -2.80 -35.11 8.73
C THR A 15 -3.38 -34.37 7.53
N VAL A 16 -4.04 -33.23 7.75
CA VAL A 16 -4.51 -32.34 6.67
C VAL A 16 -3.36 -31.44 6.18
N TRP A 17 -2.47 -31.01 7.08
CA TRP A 17 -1.27 -30.26 6.75
C TRP A 17 -0.20 -31.14 6.09
N LEU A 18 -0.04 -32.41 6.48
CA LEU A 18 0.77 -33.40 5.76
C LEU A 18 0.11 -33.85 4.46
N ALA A 19 -1.20 -33.79 4.28
CA ALA A 19 -1.80 -34.03 2.96
C ALA A 19 -1.59 -32.83 2.02
N ALA A 20 -1.69 -31.59 2.53
CA ALA A 20 -1.42 -30.37 1.77
C ALA A 20 0.08 -30.16 1.51
N MET A 21 0.94 -30.46 2.49
CA MET A 21 2.39 -30.45 2.36
C MET A 21 2.93 -31.72 1.72
N ALA A 22 2.26 -32.87 1.72
CA ALA A 22 2.66 -34.00 0.86
C ALA A 22 2.14 -33.82 -0.56
N LEU A 23 1.12 -32.99 -0.83
CA LEU A 23 0.79 -32.58 -2.20
C LEU A 23 1.78 -31.50 -2.68
N LEU A 24 2.08 -30.49 -1.84
CA LEU A 24 3.07 -29.45 -2.15
C LEU A 24 4.50 -29.99 -2.15
N ALA A 25 4.85 -30.90 -1.23
CA ALA A 25 6.14 -31.59 -1.17
C ALA A 25 6.21 -32.85 -2.02
N ALA A 26 5.11 -33.48 -2.50
CA ALA A 26 5.23 -34.38 -3.66
C ALA A 26 5.46 -33.56 -4.93
N ILE A 27 4.89 -32.36 -5.04
CA ILE A 27 5.18 -31.41 -6.12
C ILE A 27 6.60 -30.83 -6.00
N LEU A 28 7.14 -30.62 -4.79
CA LEU A 28 8.47 -30.05 -4.54
C LEU A 28 9.59 -31.11 -4.32
N ALA A 29 9.29 -32.35 -3.92
CA ALA A 29 10.26 -33.44 -3.71
C ALA A 29 10.36 -34.42 -4.89
N LEU A 30 9.48 -34.32 -5.90
CA LEU A 30 9.72 -34.90 -7.23
C LEU A 30 10.71 -34.05 -8.07
N CYS A 31 11.18 -32.91 -7.55
CA CYS A 31 12.07 -31.97 -8.25
C CYS A 31 13.56 -32.35 -8.16
N GLY A 32 13.88 -33.58 -8.60
CA GLY A 32 15.21 -33.94 -9.11
C GLY A 32 15.33 -33.79 -10.64
N ALA A 33 14.22 -33.48 -11.33
CA ALA A 33 14.18 -33.18 -12.78
C ALA A 33 12.99 -32.26 -13.17
N GLY A 34 12.30 -31.68 -12.18
CA GLY A 34 10.97 -31.06 -12.34
C GLY A 34 10.92 -29.57 -12.66
N MET A 35 12.02 -28.82 -12.51
CA MET A 35 12.04 -27.38 -12.78
C MET A 35 12.02 -27.06 -14.28
N ALA A 36 12.49 -27.99 -15.11
CA ALA A 36 12.39 -27.90 -16.56
C ALA A 36 10.92 -27.76 -17.00
N TRP A 37 9.96 -28.46 -16.39
CA TRP A 37 8.54 -28.43 -16.78
C TRP A 37 7.79 -27.14 -16.41
N LEU A 38 8.19 -26.42 -15.35
CA LEU A 38 7.65 -25.11 -15.03
C LEU A 38 8.10 -24.05 -16.06
N LEU A 39 9.35 -24.12 -16.50
CA LEU A 39 9.92 -23.23 -17.52
C LEU A 39 9.53 -23.65 -18.95
N THR A 40 9.35 -24.94 -19.24
CA THR A 40 8.98 -25.48 -20.57
C THR A 40 7.48 -25.74 -20.76
N GLY A 41 6.68 -25.70 -19.68
CA GLY A 41 5.23 -25.95 -19.73
C GLY A 41 4.40 -24.77 -19.23
N LEU A 42 4.69 -24.22 -18.04
CA LEU A 42 3.89 -23.15 -17.44
C LEU A 42 4.09 -21.80 -18.14
N ILE A 43 5.33 -21.44 -18.49
CA ILE A 43 5.62 -20.22 -19.24
C ILE A 43 5.03 -20.30 -20.67
N PRO A 44 5.21 -21.38 -21.45
CA PRO A 44 4.53 -21.53 -22.74
C PRO A 44 3.01 -21.57 -22.62
N LEU A 45 2.45 -22.18 -21.56
CA LEU A 45 1.01 -22.15 -21.28
C LEU A 45 0.52 -20.73 -20.96
N LEU A 46 1.24 -19.98 -20.13
CA LEU A 46 0.93 -18.57 -19.84
C LEU A 46 1.01 -17.74 -21.12
N ILE A 47 2.04 -17.91 -21.95
CA ILE A 47 2.17 -17.24 -23.25
C ILE A 47 1.02 -17.64 -24.19
N TYR A 48 0.69 -18.94 -24.26
CA TYR A 48 -0.41 -19.48 -25.08
C TYR A 48 -1.77 -18.93 -24.63
N VAL A 49 -2.02 -18.84 -23.33
CA VAL A 49 -3.26 -18.32 -22.74
C VAL A 49 -3.33 -16.80 -22.84
N CYS A 50 -2.19 -16.10 -22.86
CA CYS A 50 -2.11 -14.64 -22.99
C CYS A 50 -2.13 -14.13 -24.45
N ARG A 51 -2.00 -15.01 -25.45
CA ARG A 51 -1.98 -14.62 -26.88
C ARG A 51 -3.20 -13.77 -27.29
N PRO A 52 -3.09 -12.88 -28.29
CA PRO A 52 -4.19 -11.97 -28.68
C PRO A 52 -5.50 -12.67 -29.10
N SER A 53 -5.41 -13.89 -29.61
CA SER A 53 -6.58 -14.69 -30.01
C SER A 53 -7.27 -15.43 -28.85
N SER A 54 -6.70 -15.38 -27.64
CA SER A 54 -7.24 -16.04 -26.45
C SER A 54 -8.68 -15.63 -26.15
N TRP A 55 -9.47 -16.59 -25.71
CA TRP A 55 -10.87 -16.38 -25.34
C TRP A 55 -11.00 -15.44 -24.12
N LEU A 56 -10.01 -15.43 -23.23
CA LEU A 56 -9.99 -14.58 -22.03
C LEU A 56 -10.04 -13.09 -22.37
N HIS A 57 -9.45 -12.68 -23.50
CA HIS A 57 -9.43 -11.29 -23.96
C HIS A 57 -10.72 -10.84 -24.63
N LYS A 58 -11.61 -11.79 -24.96
CA LYS A 58 -12.89 -11.53 -25.62
C LYS A 58 -14.02 -11.30 -24.62
N ILE A 59 -13.84 -11.72 -23.36
CA ILE A 59 -14.88 -11.62 -22.35
C ILE A 59 -14.89 -10.19 -21.79
N PRO A 60 -15.95 -9.40 -22.01
CA PRO A 60 -16.02 -8.05 -21.46
C PRO A 60 -16.23 -8.08 -19.94
N VAL A 61 -15.76 -7.05 -19.25
CA VAL A 61 -16.03 -6.82 -17.83
C VAL A 61 -17.52 -6.53 -17.56
N ALA A 62 -18.24 -6.02 -18.56
CA ALA A 62 -19.68 -5.84 -18.52
C ALA A 62 -20.44 -7.17 -18.41
N GLY A 63 -21.65 -7.08 -17.84
CA GLY A 63 -22.50 -8.24 -17.56
C GLY A 63 -22.16 -8.91 -16.23
N ARG A 64 -23.18 -9.08 -15.38
CA ARG A 64 -23.07 -9.86 -14.14
C ARG A 64 -23.25 -11.34 -14.49
N SER A 65 -22.39 -12.19 -13.95
CA SER A 65 -22.50 -13.64 -14.04
C SER A 65 -21.85 -14.26 -12.82
N ASP A 66 -22.40 -15.37 -12.34
CA ASP A 66 -21.95 -16.02 -11.10
C ASP A 66 -20.53 -16.55 -11.23
N TRP A 67 -20.18 -17.14 -12.39
CA TRP A 67 -18.82 -17.62 -12.64
C TRP A 67 -17.79 -16.48 -12.64
N LYS A 68 -18.11 -15.30 -13.21
CA LYS A 68 -17.23 -14.13 -13.16
C LYS A 68 -17.01 -13.68 -11.72
N SER A 69 -18.04 -13.76 -10.89
CA SER A 69 -17.96 -13.40 -9.47
C SER A 69 -17.09 -14.41 -8.71
N ALA A 70 -17.28 -15.71 -8.94
CA ALA A 70 -16.46 -16.76 -8.36
C ALA A 70 -14.97 -16.63 -8.75
N VAL A 71 -14.68 -16.41 -10.03
CA VAL A 71 -13.30 -16.19 -10.51
C VAL A 71 -12.70 -14.92 -9.91
N THR A 72 -13.48 -13.84 -9.79
CA THR A 72 -13.01 -12.61 -9.12
C THR A 72 -12.63 -12.90 -7.67
N VAL A 73 -13.49 -13.61 -6.92
CA VAL A 73 -13.22 -13.97 -5.52
C VAL A 73 -11.98 -14.85 -5.43
N LEU A 74 -11.84 -15.86 -6.28
CA LEU A 74 -10.67 -16.73 -6.32
C LEU A 74 -9.38 -15.93 -6.55
N VAL A 75 -9.36 -15.03 -7.54
CA VAL A 75 -8.18 -14.23 -7.88
C VAL A 75 -7.86 -13.23 -6.77
N VAL A 76 -8.87 -12.60 -6.17
CA VAL A 76 -8.69 -11.71 -5.01
C VAL A 76 -8.09 -12.49 -3.84
N THR A 77 -8.66 -13.63 -3.48
CA THR A 77 -8.16 -14.47 -2.38
C THR A 77 -6.73 -14.93 -2.64
N ALA A 78 -6.42 -15.37 -3.87
CA ALA A 78 -5.06 -15.74 -4.25
C ALA A 78 -4.09 -14.55 -4.17
N THR A 79 -4.51 -13.35 -4.59
CA THR A 79 -3.70 -12.12 -4.49
C THR A 79 -3.45 -11.74 -3.03
N VAL A 80 -4.48 -11.80 -2.18
CA VAL A 80 -4.35 -11.57 -0.73
C VAL A 80 -3.38 -12.58 -0.13
N ALA A 81 -3.59 -13.88 -0.37
CA ALA A 81 -2.73 -14.93 0.16
C ALA A 81 -1.26 -14.77 -0.27
N ALA A 82 -1.02 -14.41 -1.54
CA ALA A 82 0.31 -14.18 -2.07
C ALA A 82 1.03 -13.00 -1.38
N CYS A 83 0.30 -11.97 -0.94
CA CYS A 83 0.88 -10.85 -0.21
C CYS A 83 1.04 -11.12 1.30
N ILE A 84 0.07 -11.77 1.95
CA ILE A 84 0.06 -11.84 3.42
C ILE A 84 0.79 -13.07 3.98
N LEU A 85 0.72 -14.23 3.31
CA LEU A 85 1.29 -15.47 3.86
C LEU A 85 2.82 -15.41 4.03
N PRO A 86 3.60 -14.81 3.11
CA PRO A 86 5.05 -14.69 3.29
C PRO A 86 5.45 -13.88 4.52
N MET A 87 4.64 -12.89 4.94
CA MET A 87 4.94 -12.03 6.09
C MET A 87 5.20 -12.82 7.40
N ASN A 88 4.56 -13.99 7.54
CA ASN A 88 4.71 -14.86 8.72
C ASN A 88 6.13 -15.46 8.85
N GLN A 89 6.86 -15.57 7.76
CA GLN A 89 8.14 -16.29 7.71
C GLN A 89 9.32 -15.43 8.18
N PHE A 90 9.10 -14.13 8.41
CA PHE A 90 10.15 -13.19 8.79
C PHE A 90 10.32 -13.13 10.31
N SER A 91 11.29 -13.88 10.85
CA SER A 91 11.54 -13.94 12.30
C SER A 91 11.87 -12.58 12.93
N LEU A 92 12.40 -11.63 12.15
CA LEU A 92 12.68 -10.28 12.63
C LEU A 92 11.42 -9.45 12.92
N TRP A 93 10.30 -9.76 12.25
CA TRP A 93 9.08 -8.93 12.26
C TRP A 93 7.82 -9.70 12.68
N ASN A 94 7.94 -11.01 12.95
CA ASN A 94 6.82 -11.86 13.36
C ASN A 94 6.39 -11.69 14.83
N GLY A 95 6.90 -10.66 15.53
CA GLY A 95 6.59 -10.37 16.93
C GLY A 95 7.43 -11.12 17.97
N GLN A 96 8.37 -11.98 17.57
CA GLN A 96 9.25 -12.69 18.50
C GLN A 96 10.36 -11.82 19.10
N ILE A 97 10.71 -10.70 18.45
CA ILE A 97 11.78 -9.79 18.88
C ILE A 97 11.16 -8.41 19.20
N PRO A 98 10.74 -8.17 20.46
CA PRO A 98 10.11 -6.91 20.87
C PRO A 98 11.11 -5.73 20.90
N GLY A 99 10.63 -4.55 21.27
CA GLY A 99 11.43 -3.32 21.39
C GLY A 99 10.74 -2.17 20.67
N HIS A 100 11.43 -1.53 19.73
CA HIS A 100 10.76 -0.53 18.87
C HIS A 100 9.70 -1.16 17.96
N ARG A 101 9.71 -2.48 17.77
CA ARG A 101 8.86 -3.18 16.78
C ARG A 101 7.41 -3.40 17.20
N ASN A 102 7.11 -3.31 18.51
CA ASN A 102 5.78 -3.57 19.06
C ASN A 102 5.08 -2.29 19.58
N GLN A 103 5.39 -1.14 18.99
CA GLN A 103 4.83 0.15 19.42
C GLN A 103 3.30 0.20 19.30
N TYR A 104 2.67 -0.42 18.30
CA TYR A 104 1.21 -0.41 18.15
C TYR A 104 0.51 -1.21 19.25
N GLU A 105 1.10 -2.36 19.62
CA GLU A 105 0.64 -3.20 20.72
C GLU A 105 0.67 -2.44 22.03
N LEU A 106 1.82 -1.83 22.33
CA LEU A 106 2.04 -1.05 23.55
C LEU A 106 1.17 0.21 23.58
N MET A 107 0.93 0.84 22.43
CA MET A 107 0.09 2.04 22.37
C MET A 107 -1.37 1.70 22.67
N ALA A 108 -1.88 0.58 22.16
CA ALA A 108 -3.21 0.10 22.49
C ALA A 108 -3.37 -0.13 24.01
N GLU A 109 -2.35 -0.71 24.65
CA GLU A 109 -2.32 -0.93 26.09
C GLU A 109 -2.25 0.38 26.90
N ASN A 110 -1.38 1.31 26.51
CA ASN A 110 -1.25 2.59 27.21
C ASN A 110 -2.51 3.45 27.10
N ILE A 111 -3.19 3.44 25.95
CA ILE A 111 -4.49 4.10 25.80
C ILE A 111 -5.53 3.52 26.76
N LEU A 112 -5.57 2.18 26.93
CA LEU A 112 -6.47 1.54 27.92
C LEU A 112 -6.13 1.94 29.35
N ALA A 113 -4.86 2.19 29.65
CA ALA A 113 -4.39 2.72 30.92
C ALA A 113 -4.58 4.25 31.08
N GLY A 114 -5.19 4.93 30.11
CA GLY A 114 -5.41 6.37 30.14
C GLY A 114 -4.18 7.22 29.83
N ARG A 115 -3.16 6.64 29.17
CA ARG A 115 -1.90 7.30 28.79
C ARG A 115 -1.73 7.40 27.28
N LEU A 116 -1.05 8.46 26.83
CA LEU A 116 -0.66 8.66 25.43
C LEU A 116 0.84 8.48 25.17
N HIS A 117 1.61 8.21 26.22
CA HIS A 117 3.04 7.90 26.20
C HIS A 117 3.27 6.45 26.60
N PHE A 118 4.43 5.92 26.24
CA PHE A 118 4.92 4.64 26.71
C PHE A 118 5.49 4.77 28.12
N ASP A 119 5.25 3.75 28.92
CA ASP A 119 5.80 3.58 30.26
C ASP A 119 6.68 2.32 30.24
N TYR A 120 7.98 2.52 30.06
CA TYR A 120 8.97 1.43 30.03
C TYR A 120 9.53 1.10 31.41
N GLY A 121 9.35 1.98 32.41
CA GLY A 121 9.88 1.82 33.76
C GLY A 121 11.40 2.00 33.87
N ASP A 122 12.08 2.40 32.78
CA ASP A 122 13.52 2.63 32.72
C ASP A 122 13.88 4.06 33.21
N GLU A 123 15.09 4.26 33.74
CA GLU A 123 15.60 5.57 34.16
C GLU A 123 15.88 6.47 32.95
N ASP A 124 15.43 7.73 33.02
CA ASP A 124 15.52 8.66 31.89
C ASP A 124 16.85 9.43 31.87
N GLN A 125 17.85 8.79 31.26
CA GLN A 125 19.20 9.36 31.07
C GLN A 125 19.25 10.46 30.00
N LEU A 126 18.20 10.63 29.20
CA LEU A 126 18.17 11.62 28.13
C LEU A 126 17.95 13.05 28.64
N LEU A 127 17.41 13.21 29.85
CA LEU A 127 17.22 14.52 30.49
C LEU A 127 18.54 15.20 30.85
N ASP A 128 19.64 14.44 30.97
CA ASP A 128 20.96 14.97 31.29
C ASP A 128 21.70 15.56 30.08
N LEU A 129 21.19 15.32 28.87
CA LEU A 129 21.78 15.82 27.62
C LEU A 129 21.23 17.21 27.25
N GLU A 130 22.11 18.07 26.75
CA GLU A 130 21.71 19.38 26.20
C GLU A 130 20.85 19.20 24.94
N ASN A 131 21.25 18.29 24.04
CA ASN A 131 20.46 17.91 22.89
C ASN A 131 20.30 16.38 22.82
N PRO A 132 19.20 15.81 23.37
CA PRO A 132 18.97 14.38 23.31
C PRO A 132 18.70 13.86 21.89
N TYR A 133 18.45 14.73 20.91
CA TYR A 133 18.18 14.35 19.52
C TYR A 133 19.44 14.20 18.67
N ASP A 134 20.58 14.75 19.11
CA ASP A 134 21.89 14.57 18.46
C ASP A 134 22.45 13.15 18.70
N PRO A 135 22.62 12.32 17.65
CA PRO A 135 23.21 11.00 17.79
C PRO A 135 24.62 11.01 18.39
N ALA A 136 25.44 12.01 18.08
CA ALA A 136 26.82 12.08 18.57
C ALA A 136 26.87 12.32 20.09
N GLN A 137 26.00 13.18 20.61
CA GLN A 137 25.92 13.42 22.06
C GLN A 137 25.44 12.18 22.81
N ARG A 138 24.44 11.46 22.27
CA ARG A 138 23.99 10.20 22.88
C ARG A 138 25.09 9.14 22.92
N ASP A 139 25.84 9.02 21.82
CA ASP A 139 26.94 8.06 21.72
C ASP A 139 28.11 8.42 22.66
N GLU A 140 28.48 9.70 22.77
CA GLU A 140 29.55 10.18 23.66
C GLU A 140 29.19 9.99 25.14
N ALA A 141 27.93 10.26 25.50
CA ALA A 141 27.44 10.07 26.87
C ALA A 141 27.15 8.60 27.20
N GLY A 142 27.09 7.71 26.20
CA GLY A 142 26.82 6.28 26.39
C GLY A 142 25.43 5.99 26.97
N VAL A 143 24.46 6.89 26.74
CA VAL A 143 23.12 6.77 27.31
C VAL A 143 22.25 5.79 26.53
N TYR A 144 21.42 5.04 27.24
CA TYR A 144 20.43 4.18 26.59
C TYR A 144 19.21 4.99 26.13
N TYR A 145 18.63 4.59 25.00
CA TYR A 145 17.39 5.17 24.50
C TYR A 145 16.58 4.17 23.67
N HIS A 146 15.26 4.37 23.62
CA HIS A 146 14.40 3.58 22.75
C HIS A 146 14.45 4.10 21.31
N TRP A 147 15.15 3.35 20.46
CA TRP A 147 15.23 3.60 19.02
C TRP A 147 13.85 3.84 18.39
N ASP A 148 13.75 4.84 17.49
CA ASP A 148 12.56 5.07 16.65
C ASP A 148 11.28 5.45 17.39
N HIS A 149 11.45 6.17 18.49
CA HIS A 149 10.37 6.80 19.26
C HIS A 149 10.48 8.32 19.17
N ALA A 150 9.36 9.01 19.35
CA ALA A 150 9.39 10.43 19.68
C ALA A 150 9.69 10.58 21.17
N TYR A 151 10.63 11.44 21.53
CA TYR A 151 10.97 11.71 22.92
C TYR A 151 10.72 13.17 23.24
N TYR A 152 9.82 13.47 24.17
CA TYR A 152 9.42 14.85 24.49
C TYR A 152 9.08 14.97 25.98
N ASN A 153 9.65 15.98 26.65
CA ASN A 153 9.45 16.27 28.08
C ASN A 153 9.57 15.02 28.98
N GLY A 154 10.65 14.24 28.82
CA GLY A 154 10.93 13.07 29.65
C GLY A 154 10.05 11.85 29.37
N ARG A 155 9.43 11.78 28.18
CA ARG A 155 8.47 10.72 27.83
C ARG A 155 8.63 10.25 26.40
N TYR A 156 8.41 8.95 26.21
CA TYR A 156 8.42 8.30 24.89
C TYR A 156 7.01 8.23 24.30
N TYR A 157 6.88 8.55 23.03
CA TYR A 157 5.63 8.56 22.29
C TYR A 157 5.77 7.78 20.98
N MET A 158 4.66 7.19 20.54
CA MET A 158 4.54 6.67 19.19
C MET A 158 4.36 7.84 18.21
N TYR A 159 5.30 8.06 17.30
CA TYR A 159 5.16 9.06 16.24
C TYR A 159 4.56 8.48 14.95
N PHE A 160 4.47 7.15 14.86
CA PHE A 160 3.69 6.47 13.83
C PHE A 160 2.21 6.80 13.96
N GLY A 161 1.47 6.65 12.86
CA GLY A 161 0.06 7.01 12.82
C GLY A 161 -0.76 6.30 13.92
N VAL A 162 -1.60 7.03 14.64
CA VAL A 162 -2.44 6.50 15.73
C VAL A 162 -3.71 5.80 15.22
N VAL A 163 -4.17 6.12 14.01
CA VAL A 163 -5.43 5.57 13.48
C VAL A 163 -5.44 4.04 13.38
N PRO A 164 -4.38 3.35 12.94
CA PRO A 164 -4.31 1.88 13.00
C PRO A 164 -4.60 1.32 14.40
N VAL A 165 -4.16 2.00 15.47
CA VAL A 165 -4.42 1.59 16.86
C VAL A 165 -5.93 1.53 17.11
N PHE A 166 -6.65 2.60 16.78
CA PHE A 166 -8.09 2.68 16.99
C PHE A 166 -8.91 1.77 16.06
N LEU A 167 -8.42 1.51 14.85
CA LEU A 167 -9.14 0.67 13.88
C LEU A 167 -8.93 -0.83 14.09
N ALA A 168 -7.78 -1.26 14.64
CA ALA A 168 -7.42 -2.67 14.71
C ALA A 168 -6.88 -3.11 16.09
N PHE A 169 -5.84 -2.46 16.61
CA PHE A 169 -5.12 -2.96 17.79
C PHE A 169 -5.94 -2.83 19.07
N LEU A 170 -6.53 -1.66 19.31
CA LEU A 170 -7.36 -1.39 20.49
C LEU A 170 -8.65 -2.23 20.48
N PRO A 171 -9.43 -2.30 19.38
CA PRO A 171 -10.58 -3.20 19.31
C PRO A 171 -10.21 -4.68 19.54
N TYR A 172 -9.09 -5.14 18.96
CA TYR A 172 -8.65 -6.53 19.15
C TYR A 172 -8.29 -6.81 20.61
N ARG A 173 -7.56 -5.91 21.27
CA ARG A 173 -7.21 -6.04 22.69
C ARG A 173 -8.44 -6.03 23.60
N LEU A 174 -9.41 -5.15 23.33
CA LEU A 174 -10.68 -5.10 24.07
C LEU A 174 -11.51 -6.38 23.92
N LEU A 175 -11.54 -6.98 22.73
CA LEU A 175 -12.35 -8.17 22.45
C LEU A 175 -11.70 -9.48 22.91
N THR A 176 -10.38 -9.59 22.82
CA THR A 176 -9.65 -10.85 23.05
C THR A 176 -8.84 -10.87 24.35
N GLY A 177 -8.55 -9.70 24.92
CA GLY A 177 -7.59 -9.55 26.00
C GLY A 177 -6.14 -9.78 25.56
N MET A 178 -5.84 -10.02 24.29
CA MET A 178 -4.48 -10.29 23.76
C MET A 178 -3.98 -9.13 22.89
N PRO A 179 -2.65 -8.89 22.80
CA PRO A 179 -2.11 -7.92 21.86
C PRO A 179 -2.21 -8.44 20.42
N LEU A 180 -2.59 -7.57 19.48
CA LEU A 180 -2.51 -7.88 18.05
C LEU A 180 -1.10 -7.59 17.57
N THR A 181 -0.33 -8.60 17.15
CA THR A 181 1.03 -8.34 16.67
C THR A 181 1.03 -7.41 15.45
N THR A 182 2.00 -6.51 15.39
CA THR A 182 2.12 -5.45 14.39
C THR A 182 2.04 -5.97 12.95
N TYR A 183 2.70 -7.08 12.65
CA TYR A 183 2.63 -7.68 11.30
C TYR A 183 1.23 -8.22 10.96
N HIS A 184 0.45 -8.74 11.93
CA HIS A 184 -0.94 -9.11 11.69
C HIS A 184 -1.81 -7.88 11.40
N GLY A 185 -1.52 -6.75 12.04
CA GLY A 185 -2.09 -5.45 11.68
C GLY A 185 -1.78 -5.10 10.21
N THR A 186 -0.52 -5.23 9.79
CA THR A 186 -0.10 -5.04 8.39
C THR A 186 -0.84 -5.98 7.43
N GLN A 187 -1.00 -7.27 7.77
CA GLN A 187 -1.75 -8.24 6.95
C GLN A 187 -3.22 -7.85 6.78
N LEU A 188 -3.87 -7.42 7.87
CA LEU A 188 -5.26 -6.96 7.84
C LEU A 188 -5.43 -5.78 6.89
N PHE A 189 -4.62 -4.73 7.06
CA PHE A 189 -4.73 -3.53 6.21
C PHE A 189 -4.31 -3.81 4.76
N ALA A 190 -3.31 -4.66 4.53
CA ALA A 190 -2.96 -5.13 3.19
C ALA A 190 -4.16 -5.83 2.51
N ALA A 191 -4.85 -6.73 3.19
CA ALA A 191 -6.04 -7.39 2.64
C ALA A 191 -7.15 -6.37 2.31
N VAL A 192 -7.41 -5.41 3.20
CA VAL A 192 -8.41 -4.35 2.98
C VAL A 192 -8.04 -3.46 1.78
N ALA A 193 -6.75 -3.14 1.62
CA ALA A 193 -6.24 -2.39 0.46
C ALA A 193 -6.45 -3.16 -0.85
N ILE A 194 -6.10 -4.45 -0.90
CA ILE A 194 -6.28 -5.31 -2.08
C ILE A 194 -7.76 -5.38 -2.46
N LEU A 195 -8.65 -5.61 -1.49
CA LEU A 195 -10.10 -5.60 -1.72
C LEU A 195 -10.58 -4.26 -2.29
N GLY A 196 -10.07 -3.15 -1.75
CA GLY A 196 -10.36 -1.81 -2.23
C GLY A 196 -9.89 -1.58 -3.67
N ILE A 197 -8.69 -2.02 -4.02
CA ILE A 197 -8.13 -1.87 -5.38
C ILE A 197 -9.00 -2.64 -6.37
N PHE A 198 -9.32 -3.91 -6.09
CA PHE A 198 -10.20 -4.69 -6.95
C PHE A 198 -11.59 -4.06 -7.08
N ALA A 199 -12.16 -3.55 -5.98
CA ALA A 199 -13.47 -2.90 -6.00
C ALA A 199 -13.45 -1.62 -6.84
N LEU A 200 -12.44 -0.76 -6.66
CA LEU A 200 -12.24 0.48 -7.40
C LEU A 200 -12.03 0.22 -8.88
N LEU A 201 -11.06 -0.62 -9.25
CA LEU A 201 -10.76 -0.88 -10.65
C LEU A 201 -11.94 -1.56 -11.36
N LYS A 202 -12.64 -2.50 -10.72
CA LYS A 202 -13.87 -3.10 -11.26
C LYS A 202 -14.98 -2.07 -11.46
N MET A 203 -15.15 -1.12 -10.54
CA MET A 203 -16.12 -0.04 -10.67
C MET A 203 -15.77 0.87 -11.85
N LEU A 204 -14.51 1.31 -11.94
CA LEU A 204 -14.03 2.14 -13.05
C LEU A 204 -14.20 1.42 -14.40
N ALA A 205 -13.84 0.13 -14.46
CA ALA A 205 -13.99 -0.70 -15.65
C ALA A 205 -15.45 -0.76 -16.11
N ARG A 206 -16.38 -1.02 -15.19
CA ARG A 206 -17.80 -1.10 -15.53
C ARG A 206 -18.40 0.24 -15.93
N ARG A 207 -17.99 1.34 -15.30
CA ARG A 207 -18.54 2.66 -15.53
C ARG A 207 -18.03 3.31 -16.82
N PHE A 208 -16.74 3.19 -17.10
CA PHE A 208 -16.10 3.91 -18.21
C PHE A 208 -15.66 2.99 -19.34
N PHE A 209 -15.35 1.72 -19.05
CA PHE A 209 -14.69 0.80 -19.99
C PHE A 209 -15.40 -0.57 -20.10
N PRO A 210 -16.73 -0.63 -20.34
CA PRO A 210 -17.50 -1.88 -20.24
C PRO A 210 -17.05 -2.98 -21.21
N LYS A 211 -16.38 -2.61 -22.32
CA LYS A 211 -15.81 -3.53 -23.31
C LYS A 211 -14.41 -4.05 -22.97
N MET A 212 -13.78 -3.54 -21.91
CA MET A 212 -12.45 -3.98 -21.48
C MET A 212 -12.49 -5.45 -21.07
N SER A 213 -11.42 -6.18 -21.35
CA SER A 213 -11.32 -7.61 -21.03
C SER A 213 -11.42 -7.84 -19.53
N PHE A 214 -12.28 -8.79 -19.13
CA PHE A 214 -12.42 -9.24 -17.74
C PHE A 214 -11.11 -9.85 -17.23
N GLY A 215 -10.44 -10.69 -18.05
CA GLY A 215 -9.15 -11.29 -17.69
C GLY A 215 -8.05 -10.23 -17.53
N ALA A 216 -7.97 -9.27 -18.46
CA ALA A 216 -7.01 -8.17 -18.37
C ALA A 216 -7.25 -7.28 -17.15
N THR A 217 -8.52 -7.03 -16.81
CA THR A 217 -8.90 -6.26 -15.61
C THR A 217 -8.45 -6.97 -14.33
N LEU A 218 -8.66 -8.30 -14.24
CA LEU A 218 -8.22 -9.08 -13.07
C LEU A 218 -6.69 -9.14 -12.97
N ALA A 219 -6.00 -9.45 -14.06
CA ALA A 219 -4.55 -9.50 -14.10
C ALA A 219 -3.92 -8.16 -13.68
N PHE A 220 -4.43 -7.05 -14.22
CA PHE A 220 -3.97 -5.72 -13.87
C PHE A 220 -4.28 -5.37 -12.40
N SER A 221 -5.46 -5.74 -11.89
CA SER A 221 -5.83 -5.52 -10.49
C SER A 221 -4.91 -6.29 -9.54
N SER A 222 -4.57 -7.54 -9.85
CA SER A 222 -3.57 -8.32 -9.10
C SER A 222 -2.19 -7.67 -9.16
N ALA A 223 -1.73 -7.26 -10.34
CA ALA A 223 -0.43 -6.62 -10.52
C ALA A 223 -0.31 -5.32 -9.72
N VAL A 224 -1.30 -4.42 -9.80
CA VAL A 224 -1.32 -3.17 -9.02
C VAL A 224 -1.38 -3.46 -7.52
N SER A 225 -2.17 -4.43 -7.09
CA SER A 225 -2.28 -4.82 -5.68
C SER A 225 -0.94 -5.30 -5.13
N ILE A 226 -0.29 -6.23 -5.83
CA ILE A 226 1.01 -6.79 -5.44
C ILE A 226 2.08 -5.70 -5.48
N MET A 227 2.16 -4.92 -6.56
CA MET A 227 3.09 -3.79 -6.70
C MET A 227 2.92 -2.73 -5.59
N SER A 228 1.69 -2.52 -5.08
CA SER A 228 1.46 -1.51 -4.04
C SER A 228 1.89 -1.98 -2.65
N ILE A 229 2.05 -3.29 -2.44
CA ILE A 229 2.22 -3.90 -1.12
C ILE A 229 3.51 -4.74 -1.02
N TRP A 230 4.20 -5.01 -2.14
CA TRP A 230 5.30 -5.98 -2.21
C TRP A 230 6.37 -5.77 -1.13
N TYR A 231 6.72 -4.52 -0.80
CA TYR A 231 7.72 -4.23 0.22
C TYR A 231 7.24 -4.68 1.61
N SER A 232 5.97 -4.45 1.96
CA SER A 232 5.40 -4.97 3.21
C SER A 232 5.34 -6.49 3.24
N THR A 233 5.19 -7.16 2.09
CA THR A 233 5.29 -8.62 2.01
C THR A 233 6.70 -9.10 2.37
N ALA A 234 7.71 -8.35 1.94
CA ALA A 234 9.12 -8.68 2.13
C ALA A 234 9.69 -8.24 3.48
N GLU A 235 9.12 -7.18 4.06
CA GLU A 235 9.56 -6.62 5.32
C GLU A 235 8.34 -6.03 6.04
N PRO A 236 7.55 -6.84 6.77
CA PRO A 236 6.33 -6.39 7.43
C PRO A 236 6.62 -5.63 8.73
N ALA A 237 7.60 -4.72 8.67
CA ALA A 237 8.01 -3.86 9.76
C ALA A 237 6.87 -2.97 10.26
N LEU A 238 7.04 -2.39 11.45
CA LEU A 238 6.05 -1.49 12.04
C LEU A 238 5.64 -0.33 11.10
N TYR A 239 6.57 0.17 10.28
CA TYR A 239 6.31 1.22 9.28
C TYR A 239 5.22 0.80 8.29
N CYS A 240 5.22 -0.49 7.94
CA CYS A 240 4.31 -1.07 6.96
C CYS A 240 2.87 -1.08 7.48
N THR A 241 2.64 -1.10 8.79
CA THR A 241 1.29 -0.97 9.35
C THR A 241 0.69 0.40 9.04
N ALA A 242 1.44 1.48 9.28
CA ALA A 242 1.03 2.85 8.93
C ALA A 242 0.80 3.00 7.42
N ILE A 243 1.72 2.48 6.61
CA ILE A 243 1.64 2.54 5.14
C ILE A 243 0.40 1.80 4.64
N THR A 244 0.26 0.53 4.97
CA THR A 244 -0.83 -0.32 4.45
C THR A 244 -2.20 0.16 4.93
N ALA A 245 -2.31 0.66 6.17
CA ALA A 245 -3.52 1.31 6.66
C ALA A 245 -3.85 2.57 5.86
N GLY A 246 -2.86 3.42 5.60
CA GLY A 246 -3.01 4.61 4.77
C GLY A 246 -3.45 4.28 3.34
N ILE A 247 -2.81 3.30 2.70
CA ILE A 247 -3.20 2.81 1.35
C ILE A 247 -4.64 2.28 1.38
N ALA A 248 -4.99 1.45 2.36
CA ALA A 248 -6.33 0.87 2.49
C ALA A 248 -7.40 1.95 2.55
N LEU A 249 -7.27 2.89 3.49
CA LEU A 249 -8.23 3.98 3.67
C LEU A 249 -8.26 4.92 2.45
N GLN A 250 -7.11 5.25 1.86
CA GLN A 250 -7.05 6.15 0.70
C GLN A 250 -7.69 5.51 -0.55
N VAL A 251 -7.50 4.22 -0.79
CA VAL A 251 -8.14 3.51 -1.91
C VAL A 251 -9.66 3.48 -1.74
N TRP A 252 -10.16 3.21 -0.54
CA TRP A 252 -11.60 3.24 -0.26
C TRP A 252 -12.19 4.65 -0.28
N SER A 253 -11.41 5.66 0.13
CA SER A 253 -11.74 7.08 -0.04
C SER A 253 -11.95 7.41 -1.52
N LEU A 254 -10.98 7.07 -2.36
CA LEU A 254 -11.07 7.25 -3.81
C LEU A 254 -12.25 6.48 -4.42
N TYR A 255 -12.49 5.24 -3.99
CA TYR A 255 -13.70 4.48 -4.38
C TYR A 255 -14.98 5.25 -4.10
N CYS A 256 -15.12 5.79 -2.89
CA CYS A 256 -16.30 6.55 -2.49
C CYS A 256 -16.45 7.83 -3.30
N PHE A 257 -15.38 8.61 -3.50
CA PHE A 257 -15.44 9.82 -4.33
C PHE A 257 -15.74 9.52 -5.80
N PHE A 258 -15.12 8.50 -6.40
CA PHE A 258 -15.43 8.12 -7.79
C PHE A 258 -16.89 7.68 -7.92
N ARG A 259 -17.38 6.91 -6.95
CA ARG A 259 -18.76 6.47 -6.90
C ARG A 259 -19.74 7.63 -6.76
N ALA A 260 -19.45 8.57 -5.86
CA ALA A 260 -20.24 9.77 -5.65
C ALA A 260 -20.35 10.64 -6.90
N VAL A 261 -19.26 10.82 -7.64
CA VAL A 261 -19.23 11.78 -8.75
C VAL A 261 -19.71 11.18 -10.08
N TRP A 262 -19.47 9.89 -10.35
CA TRP A 262 -19.74 9.31 -11.67
C TRP A 262 -20.70 8.12 -11.69
N VAL A 263 -21.04 7.52 -10.54
CA VAL A 263 -21.85 6.29 -10.50
C VAL A 263 -23.23 6.53 -9.90
N GLU A 264 -23.32 7.24 -8.79
CA GLU A 264 -24.60 7.50 -8.13
C GLU A 264 -25.32 8.67 -8.81
N GLU A 265 -26.63 8.51 -9.03
CA GLU A 265 -27.49 9.52 -9.67
C GLU A 265 -28.27 10.36 -8.65
N LYS A 266 -28.57 9.77 -7.48
CA LYS A 266 -29.37 10.44 -6.45
C LYS A 266 -28.46 11.31 -5.58
N GLU A 267 -28.72 12.61 -5.53
CA GLU A 267 -27.92 13.60 -4.79
C GLU A 267 -27.61 13.16 -3.34
N ASN A 268 -28.61 12.69 -2.58
CA ASN A 268 -28.37 12.25 -1.20
C ASN A 268 -27.39 11.07 -1.10
N ARG A 269 -27.37 10.16 -2.09
CA ARG A 269 -26.40 9.06 -2.13
C ARG A 269 -25.02 9.56 -2.54
N GLN A 270 -24.95 10.49 -3.50
CA GLN A 270 -23.68 11.13 -3.87
C GLN A 270 -23.03 11.80 -2.67
N ILE A 271 -23.81 12.59 -1.91
CA ILE A 271 -23.36 13.25 -0.68
C ILE A 271 -22.97 12.23 0.40
N GLY A 272 -23.73 11.14 0.56
CA GLY A 272 -23.39 10.08 1.51
C GLY A 272 -22.06 9.38 1.20
N PHE A 273 -21.81 9.05 -0.08
CA PHE A 273 -20.50 8.52 -0.49
C PHE A 273 -19.39 9.56 -0.38
N ALA A 274 -19.65 10.83 -0.71
CA ALA A 274 -18.68 11.90 -0.52
C ALA A 274 -18.30 12.07 0.96
N ALA A 275 -19.26 11.99 1.88
CA ALA A 275 -19.03 12.04 3.32
C ALA A 275 -18.19 10.85 3.82
N LEU A 276 -18.51 9.64 3.37
CA LEU A 276 -17.71 8.45 3.69
C LEU A 276 -16.29 8.56 3.11
N GLY A 277 -16.16 9.05 1.87
CA GLY A 277 -14.87 9.32 1.24
C GLY A 277 -14.05 10.34 2.02
N ALA A 278 -14.69 11.42 2.47
CA ALA A 278 -14.06 12.44 3.30
C ALA A 278 -13.60 11.88 4.65
N LEU A 279 -14.43 11.07 5.33
CA LEU A 279 -14.04 10.42 6.58
C LEU A 279 -12.81 9.53 6.38
N LEU A 280 -12.85 8.63 5.39
CA LEU A 280 -11.75 7.72 5.10
C LEU A 280 -10.48 8.48 4.72
N GLY A 281 -10.59 9.48 3.84
CA GLY A 281 -9.48 10.33 3.42
C GLY A 281 -8.89 11.15 4.55
N ALA A 282 -9.72 11.65 5.47
CA ALA A 282 -9.26 12.37 6.66
C ALA A 282 -8.50 11.47 7.63
N LEU A 283 -8.97 10.23 7.84
CA LEU A 283 -8.29 9.26 8.70
C LEU A 283 -6.90 8.87 8.18
N VAL A 284 -6.62 9.01 6.88
CA VAL A 284 -5.28 8.78 6.31
C VAL A 284 -4.23 9.69 6.94
N PHE A 285 -4.57 10.93 7.34
CA PHE A 285 -3.64 11.83 8.04
C PHE A 285 -3.13 11.22 9.35
N GLY A 286 -3.98 10.46 10.05
CA GLY A 286 -3.60 9.75 11.27
C GLY A 286 -3.03 8.35 11.03
N CYS A 287 -2.92 7.89 9.78
CA CYS A 287 -2.16 6.69 9.41
C CYS A 287 -0.76 7.06 8.90
N ARG A 288 -0.71 7.93 7.89
CA ARG A 288 0.49 8.32 7.17
C ARG A 288 0.27 9.65 6.43
N PRO A 289 0.76 10.78 6.96
CA PRO A 289 0.52 12.12 6.39
C PRO A 289 0.91 12.27 4.92
N THR A 290 1.99 11.63 4.47
CA THR A 290 2.40 11.65 3.06
C THR A 290 1.31 11.08 2.15
N ILE A 291 0.75 9.91 2.45
CA ILE A 291 -0.36 9.33 1.65
C ILE A 291 -1.59 10.23 1.68
N ALA A 292 -1.86 10.91 2.79
CA ALA A 292 -3.02 11.79 2.92
C ALA A 292 -2.99 12.98 1.94
N LEU A 293 -1.82 13.35 1.41
CA LEU A 293 -1.67 14.35 0.35
C LEU A 293 -2.40 13.94 -0.95
N ALA A 294 -2.68 12.64 -1.14
CA ALA A 294 -3.52 12.15 -2.24
C ALA A 294 -4.95 12.70 -2.22
N ASN A 295 -5.43 13.25 -1.09
CA ASN A 295 -6.73 13.92 -1.02
C ASN A 295 -6.81 15.17 -1.93
N VAL A 296 -5.68 15.70 -2.43
CA VAL A 296 -5.68 16.73 -3.48
C VAL A 296 -6.41 16.29 -4.75
N ILE A 297 -6.49 14.97 -5.02
CA ILE A 297 -7.24 14.38 -6.15
C ILE A 297 -8.75 14.68 -6.03
N VAL A 298 -9.27 14.87 -4.82
CA VAL A 298 -10.68 15.16 -4.58
C VAL A 298 -11.07 16.53 -5.13
N LEU A 299 -10.16 17.50 -5.17
CA LEU A 299 -10.44 18.87 -5.65
C LEU A 299 -10.93 18.90 -7.11
N PRO A 300 -10.24 18.30 -8.10
CA PRO A 300 -10.76 18.23 -9.45
C PRO A 300 -12.03 17.35 -9.58
N MET A 301 -12.21 16.35 -8.72
CA MET A 301 -13.44 15.54 -8.68
C MET A 301 -14.65 16.38 -8.21
N LEU A 302 -14.46 17.21 -7.18
CA LEU A 302 -15.46 18.17 -6.71
C LEU A 302 -15.79 19.18 -7.81
N ALA A 303 -14.78 19.71 -8.52
CA ALA A 303 -15.02 20.58 -9.66
C ALA A 303 -15.82 19.89 -10.78
N ALA A 304 -15.54 18.60 -11.05
CA ALA A 304 -16.29 17.81 -12.02
C ALA A 304 -17.74 17.57 -11.56
N PHE A 305 -17.97 17.37 -10.27
CA PHE A 305 -19.28 17.22 -9.66
C PHE A 305 -20.11 18.51 -9.75
N LEU A 306 -19.52 19.66 -9.38
CA LEU A 306 -20.19 20.96 -9.44
C LEU A 306 -20.58 21.34 -10.86
N LYS A 307 -19.78 20.98 -11.88
CA LYS A 307 -20.11 21.16 -13.30
C LYS A 307 -21.27 20.27 -13.79
N GLN A 308 -21.76 19.33 -12.98
CA GLN A 308 -22.90 18.48 -13.31
C GLN A 308 -24.18 18.93 -12.60
N HIS A 309 -24.09 19.86 -11.66
CA HIS A 309 -25.21 20.29 -10.83
C HIS A 309 -25.46 21.79 -10.99
N LYS A 310 -26.72 22.20 -10.82
CA LYS A 310 -27.05 23.62 -10.68
C LYS A 310 -26.70 24.08 -9.27
N PHE A 311 -26.06 25.24 -9.18
CA PHE A 311 -25.71 25.83 -7.88
C PHE A 311 -26.97 26.10 -7.03
N SER A 312 -26.92 25.73 -5.75
CA SER A 312 -27.93 26.11 -4.76
C SER A 312 -27.31 26.15 -3.36
N TRP A 313 -27.84 27.01 -2.49
CA TRP A 313 -27.43 27.07 -1.08
C TRP A 313 -27.67 25.75 -0.33
N LYS A 314 -28.72 24.99 -0.72
CA LYS A 314 -28.99 23.66 -0.17
C LYS A 314 -27.88 22.67 -0.52
N LEU A 315 -27.41 22.67 -1.77
CA LEU A 315 -26.30 21.83 -2.20
C LEU A 315 -25.00 22.22 -1.47
N LEU A 316 -24.74 23.52 -1.32
CA LEU A 316 -23.57 24.00 -0.58
C LEU A 316 -23.59 23.51 0.88
N GLY A 317 -24.75 23.58 1.56
CA GLY A 317 -24.92 23.02 2.91
C GLY A 317 -24.67 21.51 2.96
N LYS A 318 -25.15 20.75 1.97
CA LYS A 318 -24.88 19.30 1.88
C LYS A 318 -23.40 18.99 1.65
N LEU A 319 -22.72 19.77 0.81
CA LEU A 319 -21.28 19.63 0.59
C LEU A 319 -20.48 19.99 1.84
N GLY A 320 -20.92 21.01 2.60
CA GLY A 320 -20.37 21.32 3.92
C GLY A 320 -20.49 20.14 4.89
N LEU A 321 -21.67 19.51 4.94
CA LEU A 321 -21.88 18.29 5.75
C LEU A 321 -21.03 17.11 5.27
N ALA A 322 -20.83 16.94 3.95
CA ALA A 322 -19.95 15.92 3.42
C ALA A 322 -18.46 16.18 3.75
N ALA A 323 -18.06 17.44 3.88
CA ALA A 323 -16.70 17.82 4.25
C ALA A 323 -16.45 17.81 5.77
N LEU A 324 -17.51 17.82 6.59
CA LEU A 324 -17.43 17.83 8.04
C LEU A 324 -16.48 16.79 8.64
N PRO A 325 -16.39 15.54 8.13
CA PRO A 325 -15.44 14.56 8.64
C PRO A 325 -13.97 15.00 8.58
N TYR A 326 -13.55 15.78 7.56
CA TYR A 326 -12.20 16.34 7.52
C TYR A 326 -11.94 17.27 8.69
N ALA A 327 -12.89 18.16 9.00
CA ALA A 327 -12.75 19.10 10.11
C ALA A 327 -12.72 18.37 11.47
N VAL A 328 -13.62 17.40 11.67
CA VAL A 328 -13.70 16.64 12.92
C VAL A 328 -12.41 15.83 13.16
N VAL A 329 -11.94 15.11 12.15
CA VAL A 329 -10.70 14.32 12.28
C VAL A 329 -9.49 15.22 12.43
N ALA A 330 -9.41 16.36 11.71
CA ALA A 330 -8.33 17.32 11.87
C ALA A 330 -8.27 17.88 13.30
N ILE A 331 -9.40 18.30 13.86
CA ILE A 331 -9.48 18.80 15.25
C ILE A 331 -9.08 17.70 16.24
N ALA A 332 -9.56 16.46 16.05
CA ALA A 332 -9.21 15.34 16.92
C ALA A 332 -7.69 15.03 16.88
N LEU A 333 -7.08 15.05 15.70
CA LEU A 333 -5.63 14.87 15.55
C LEU A 333 -4.84 16.03 16.16
N MET A 334 -5.27 17.27 15.96
CA MET A 334 -4.65 18.45 16.58
C MET A 334 -4.72 18.38 18.11
N ALA A 335 -5.86 17.99 18.67
CA ALA A 335 -6.00 17.81 20.11
C ALA A 335 -5.10 16.67 20.63
N TYR A 336 -5.03 15.56 19.89
CA TYR A 336 -4.14 14.44 20.20
C TYR A 336 -2.66 14.82 20.14
N ASN A 337 -2.26 15.65 19.17
CA ASN A 337 -0.90 16.17 19.04
C ASN A 337 -0.56 17.14 20.16
N TYR A 338 -1.45 18.10 20.45
CA TYR A 338 -1.28 19.05 21.55
C TYR A 338 -1.12 18.35 22.90
N ALA A 339 -1.89 17.28 23.15
CA ALA A 339 -1.77 16.49 24.37
C ALA A 339 -0.44 15.73 24.52
N ARG A 340 0.31 15.52 23.42
CA ARG A 340 1.61 14.82 23.43
C ARG A 340 2.80 15.79 23.40
N PHE A 341 2.66 16.88 22.66
CA PHE A 341 3.78 17.71 22.23
C PHE A 341 3.59 19.20 22.49
N GLU A 342 2.46 19.59 23.10
CA GLU A 342 2.10 21.01 23.33
C GLU A 342 2.01 21.85 22.03
N ASP A 343 1.99 21.19 20.87
CA ASP A 343 1.80 21.78 19.54
C ASP A 343 0.76 20.97 18.74
N PRO A 344 -0.34 21.58 18.27
CA PRO A 344 -1.35 20.88 17.47
C PRO A 344 -0.86 20.40 16.09
N PHE A 345 0.23 20.96 15.57
CA PHE A 345 0.77 20.64 14.24
C PHE A 345 1.95 19.68 14.27
N GLU A 346 2.45 19.31 15.45
CA GLU A 346 3.57 18.37 15.60
C GLU A 346 3.07 16.91 15.66
N PHE A 347 3.56 16.07 14.75
CA PHE A 347 3.20 14.65 14.68
C PHE A 347 4.15 13.73 15.47
N GLY A 348 5.24 14.31 16.00
CA GLY A 348 6.33 13.64 16.72
C GLY A 348 7.58 13.45 15.87
N GLN A 349 7.60 13.90 14.62
CA GLN A 349 8.73 13.68 13.72
C GLN A 349 9.96 14.48 14.17
N ALA A 350 9.77 15.72 14.62
CA ALA A 350 10.87 16.56 15.09
C ALA A 350 11.60 15.95 16.31
N TYR A 351 10.87 15.16 17.10
CA TYR A 351 11.36 14.56 18.34
C TYR A 351 11.84 13.12 18.18
N GLN A 352 11.98 12.63 16.94
CA GLN A 352 12.34 11.25 16.68
C GLN A 352 13.81 10.96 17.06
N LEU A 353 14.02 9.96 17.90
CA LEU A 353 15.35 9.41 18.20
C LEU A 353 15.79 8.44 17.11
N THR A 354 16.66 8.90 16.22
CA THR A 354 17.14 8.15 15.05
C THR A 354 18.61 8.50 14.71
N VAL A 355 19.11 8.06 13.56
CA VAL A 355 20.48 8.33 13.07
C VAL A 355 20.75 9.79 12.70
N ALA A 356 19.76 10.66 12.76
CA ALA A 356 19.87 12.07 12.40
C ALA A 356 18.99 12.92 13.32
N ASP A 357 19.53 14.06 13.76
CA ASP A 357 18.78 15.04 14.52
C ASP A 357 17.68 15.67 13.65
N GLN A 358 16.42 15.33 13.94
CA GLN A 358 15.26 15.80 13.19
C GLN A 358 14.88 17.24 13.53
N THR A 359 15.29 17.80 14.68
CA THR A 359 14.93 19.18 15.06
C THR A 359 15.60 20.21 14.17
N GLN A 360 16.69 19.83 13.50
CA GLN A 360 17.45 20.69 12.59
C GLN A 360 16.87 20.72 11.16
N TYR A 361 15.89 19.88 10.83
CA TYR A 361 15.27 19.85 9.51
C TYR A 361 14.23 20.96 9.34
N ALA A 362 14.71 22.19 9.17
CA ALA A 362 13.87 23.27 8.67
C ALA A 362 13.77 23.18 7.13
N VAL A 363 12.55 23.17 6.58
CA VAL A 363 12.33 23.26 5.13
C VAL A 363 12.69 24.68 4.67
N THR A 364 13.86 24.84 4.06
CA THR A 364 14.33 26.13 3.54
C THR A 364 14.42 26.07 2.02
N LEU A 365 13.47 26.68 1.28
CA LEU A 365 13.39 26.65 -0.20
C LEU A 365 14.56 27.38 -0.89
N ASN A 366 15.78 26.94 -0.62
CA ASN A 366 17.04 27.39 -1.16
C ASN A 366 17.39 26.54 -2.39
N PHE A 367 18.41 26.99 -3.13
CA PHE A 367 18.81 26.32 -4.36
C PHE A 367 19.25 24.86 -4.16
N ARG A 368 19.88 24.53 -3.02
CA ARG A 368 20.32 23.17 -2.69
C ARG A 368 19.12 22.24 -2.49
N GLU A 369 18.09 22.68 -1.77
CA GLU A 369 16.86 21.91 -1.58
C GLU A 369 16.11 21.71 -2.89
N MET A 370 16.07 22.72 -3.76
CA MET A 370 15.48 22.58 -5.09
C MET A 370 16.19 21.49 -5.92
N ILE A 371 17.53 21.45 -5.90
CA ILE A 371 18.30 20.37 -6.54
C ILE A 371 17.96 19.01 -5.89
N ARG A 372 17.87 18.95 -4.56
CA ARG A 372 17.52 17.71 -3.83
C ARG A 372 16.14 17.20 -4.27
N ILE A 373 15.15 18.08 -4.40
CA ILE A 373 13.81 17.75 -4.90
C ILE A 373 13.87 17.21 -6.33
N LEU A 374 14.57 17.88 -7.24
CA LEU A 374 14.68 17.45 -8.64
C LEU A 374 15.37 16.08 -8.76
N ASN A 375 16.47 15.88 -8.03
CA ASN A 375 17.16 14.59 -7.97
C ASN A 375 16.28 13.50 -7.37
N GLY A 376 15.57 13.81 -6.27
CA GLY A 376 14.65 12.87 -5.64
C GLY A 376 13.47 12.50 -6.52
N LEU A 377 12.92 13.42 -7.32
CA LEU A 377 11.94 13.10 -8.36
C LEU A 377 12.53 12.16 -9.42
N GLY A 378 13.72 12.47 -9.93
CA GLY A 378 14.42 11.59 -10.88
C GLY A 378 14.68 10.21 -10.32
N GLU A 379 15.16 10.14 -9.08
CA GLU A 379 15.47 8.90 -8.37
C GLU A 379 14.22 8.07 -8.09
N ASN A 380 13.13 8.72 -7.67
CA ASN A 380 11.92 8.02 -7.28
C ASN A 380 11.21 7.40 -8.49
N PHE A 381 11.23 8.07 -9.63
CA PHE A 381 10.50 7.62 -10.83
C PHE A 381 11.37 6.87 -11.85
N PHE A 382 12.63 7.24 -12.04
CA PHE A 382 13.43 6.81 -13.21
C PHE A 382 14.83 6.27 -12.90
N SER A 383 15.25 6.18 -11.63
CA SER A 383 16.60 5.63 -11.31
C SER A 383 16.79 4.22 -11.87
N LEU A 384 17.96 3.97 -12.43
CA LEU A 384 18.35 2.64 -12.87
C LEU A 384 18.83 1.82 -11.67
N PRO A 385 18.40 0.55 -11.53
CA PRO A 385 18.88 -0.30 -10.47
C PRO A 385 20.36 -0.65 -10.70
N LYS A 386 21.14 -0.69 -9.61
CA LYS A 386 22.47 -1.30 -9.63
C LYS A 386 22.31 -2.81 -9.70
N MET A 387 23.14 -3.52 -10.45
CA MET A 387 23.20 -4.98 -10.39
C MET A 387 23.78 -5.41 -9.04
N SER A 388 23.26 -6.50 -8.48
CA SER A 388 23.82 -7.13 -7.27
C SER A 388 24.73 -8.28 -7.67
N GLU A 389 25.79 -8.53 -6.89
CA GLU A 389 26.71 -9.67 -7.10
C GLU A 389 26.07 -11.01 -6.71
N GLY A 390 25.04 -10.99 -5.85
CA GLY A 390 24.30 -12.17 -5.41
C GLY A 390 22.90 -12.25 -6.03
N PHE A 391 22.40 -13.48 -6.20
CA PHE A 391 21.01 -13.74 -6.61
C PHE A 391 20.03 -12.97 -5.69
N PRO A 392 19.00 -12.26 -6.21
CA PRO A 392 18.49 -12.27 -7.59
C PRO A 392 19.14 -11.28 -8.58
N TYR A 393 20.36 -10.80 -8.28
CA TYR A 393 21.18 -9.92 -9.13
C TYR A 393 20.58 -8.54 -9.43
N LEU A 394 19.46 -8.20 -8.80
CA LEU A 394 18.71 -6.96 -9.03
C LEU A 394 18.62 -6.16 -7.73
N ASN A 395 18.88 -4.85 -7.78
CA ASN A 395 18.47 -3.92 -6.72
C ASN A 395 17.23 -3.13 -7.16
N HIS A 396 16.63 -2.39 -6.23
CA HIS A 396 15.53 -1.48 -6.53
C HIS A 396 16.01 -0.31 -7.39
N GLY A 397 15.22 0.07 -8.40
CA GLY A 397 15.34 1.31 -9.16
C GLY A 397 14.12 2.22 -8.95
N GLY A 398 13.89 3.13 -9.88
CA GLY A 398 12.75 4.03 -9.89
C GLY A 398 11.46 3.31 -10.26
N ALA A 399 10.32 3.91 -9.91
CA ALA A 399 9.00 3.30 -10.10
C ALA A 399 8.74 2.77 -11.52
N PHE A 400 9.08 3.54 -12.57
CA PHE A 400 8.87 3.12 -13.96
C PHE A 400 9.85 2.03 -14.41
N VAL A 401 11.03 1.96 -13.80
CA VAL A 401 12.05 0.96 -14.12
C VAL A 401 11.72 -0.37 -13.43
N ASN A 402 11.32 -0.33 -12.16
CA ASN A 402 10.87 -1.50 -11.42
C ASN A 402 9.62 -2.12 -12.05
N PHE A 403 8.69 -1.26 -12.49
CA PHE A 403 7.37 -1.67 -13.00
C PHE A 403 7.05 -1.01 -14.34
N PRO A 404 7.53 -1.57 -15.46
CA PRO A 404 7.31 -0.96 -16.77
C PRO A 404 5.84 -0.96 -17.23
N ILE A 405 4.94 -1.67 -16.53
CA ILE A 405 3.49 -1.52 -16.70
C ILE A 405 3.02 -0.07 -16.52
N LEU A 406 3.72 0.73 -15.71
CA LEU A 406 3.39 2.13 -15.47
C LEU A 406 3.56 3.02 -16.71
N PHE A 407 4.33 2.61 -17.72
CA PHE A 407 4.47 3.35 -18.97
C PHE A 407 3.15 3.49 -19.74
N PHE A 408 2.14 2.64 -19.47
CA PHE A 408 0.81 2.81 -20.07
C PHE A 408 0.10 4.12 -19.67
N ILE A 409 0.56 4.83 -18.63
CA ILE A 409 0.07 6.18 -18.28
C ILE A 409 0.16 7.13 -19.48
N PHE A 410 1.20 7.01 -20.32
CA PHE A 410 1.38 7.84 -21.50
C PHE A 410 0.28 7.62 -22.57
N GLY A 411 -0.48 6.53 -22.48
CA GLY A 411 -1.69 6.32 -23.28
C GLY A 411 -2.70 7.46 -23.13
N ALA A 412 -2.75 8.12 -21.96
CA ALA A 412 -3.63 9.26 -21.73
C ALA A 412 -3.25 10.52 -22.53
N LEU A 413 -2.02 10.62 -23.06
CA LEU A 413 -1.56 11.78 -23.85
C LEU A 413 -2.05 11.74 -25.30
N ARG A 414 -2.53 10.58 -25.78
CA ARG A 414 -3.07 10.43 -27.14
C ARG A 414 -4.25 11.37 -27.37
N ARG A 415 -4.35 11.95 -28.58
CA ARG A 415 -5.36 12.96 -28.90
C ARG A 415 -6.77 12.40 -28.76
N GLU A 416 -6.97 11.17 -29.22
CA GLU A 416 -8.24 10.45 -29.17
C GLU A 416 -8.64 10.22 -27.70
N SER A 417 -7.71 9.74 -26.88
CA SER A 417 -7.94 9.48 -25.45
C SER A 417 -8.25 10.77 -24.69
N ARG A 418 -7.54 11.87 -24.97
CA ARG A 418 -7.81 13.20 -24.39
C ARG A 418 -9.22 13.70 -24.70
N ASN A 419 -9.73 13.44 -25.91
CA ASN A 419 -11.10 13.84 -26.27
C ASN A 419 -12.15 13.09 -25.45
N VAL A 420 -11.98 11.78 -25.24
CA VAL A 420 -12.91 10.98 -24.42
C VAL A 420 -12.79 11.38 -22.94
N LEU A 421 -11.58 11.57 -22.42
CA LEU A 421 -11.31 12.06 -21.07
C LEU A 421 -12.02 13.40 -20.76
N ARG A 422 -12.00 14.33 -21.72
CA ARG A 422 -12.69 15.62 -21.60
C ARG A 422 -14.21 15.45 -21.54
N LYS A 423 -14.78 14.55 -22.36
CA LYS A 423 -16.22 14.26 -22.35
C LYS A 423 -16.67 13.66 -21.01
N GLU A 424 -15.88 12.76 -20.44
CA GLU A 424 -16.16 12.17 -19.13
C GLU A 424 -15.78 13.08 -17.94
N LYS A 425 -15.27 14.29 -18.18
CA LYS A 425 -14.81 15.25 -17.16
C LYS A 425 -13.73 14.69 -16.21
N LEU A 426 -12.91 13.74 -16.68
CA LEU A 426 -11.89 13.05 -15.87
C LEU A 426 -10.48 13.66 -15.98
N GLY A 427 -10.23 14.56 -16.94
CA GLY A 427 -8.89 15.11 -17.18
C GLY A 427 -8.24 15.76 -15.95
N GLY A 428 -9.02 16.53 -15.17
CA GLY A 428 -8.52 17.14 -13.93
C GLY A 428 -8.12 16.09 -12.89
N THR A 429 -8.89 15.00 -12.77
CA THR A 429 -8.59 13.90 -11.84
C THR A 429 -7.27 13.21 -12.19
N LEU A 430 -6.99 12.96 -13.48
CA LEU A 430 -5.70 12.37 -13.90
C LEU A 430 -4.52 13.29 -13.55
N VAL A 431 -4.66 14.60 -13.77
CA VAL A 431 -3.65 15.58 -13.34
C VAL A 431 -3.48 15.53 -11.82
N GLY A 432 -4.58 15.41 -11.08
CA GLY A 432 -4.56 15.22 -9.63
C GLY A 432 -3.72 14.02 -9.19
N PHE A 433 -3.82 12.87 -9.86
CA PHE A 433 -2.98 11.70 -9.55
C PHE A 433 -1.48 11.97 -9.76
N VAL A 434 -1.12 12.64 -10.85
CA VAL A 434 0.29 13.02 -11.14
C VAL A 434 0.80 14.00 -10.09
N VAL A 435 0.01 15.04 -9.79
CA VAL A 435 0.34 16.05 -8.78
C VAL A 435 0.47 15.41 -7.40
N ALA A 436 -0.42 14.49 -7.03
CA ALA A 436 -0.34 13.76 -5.77
C ALA A 436 0.97 12.95 -5.66
N ALA A 437 1.33 12.17 -6.69
CA ALA A 437 2.57 11.40 -6.69
C ALA A 437 3.83 12.30 -6.61
N ALA A 438 3.81 13.45 -7.29
CA ALA A 438 4.89 14.43 -7.23
C ALA A 438 5.00 15.07 -5.85
N ILE A 439 3.90 15.57 -5.27
CA ILE A 439 3.88 16.18 -3.94
C ILE A 439 4.33 15.17 -2.88
N ILE A 440 3.85 13.92 -2.93
CA ILE A 440 4.30 12.85 -2.03
C ILE A 440 5.81 12.67 -2.11
N THR A 441 6.38 12.63 -3.32
CA THR A 441 7.83 12.51 -3.51
C THR A 441 8.58 13.72 -2.94
N VAL A 442 8.10 14.94 -3.21
CA VAL A 442 8.68 16.18 -2.67
C VAL A 442 8.71 16.13 -1.15
N MET A 443 7.61 15.75 -0.50
CA MET A 443 7.55 15.65 0.95
C MET A 443 8.47 14.56 1.49
N SER A 444 8.52 13.38 0.86
CA SER A 444 9.46 12.32 1.26
C SER A 444 10.93 12.77 1.16
N VAL A 445 11.27 13.56 0.14
CA VAL A 445 12.61 14.14 -0.01
C VAL A 445 12.90 15.17 1.05
N LEU A 446 11.93 16.02 1.40
CA LEU A 446 12.12 17.10 2.37
C LEU A 446 12.23 16.58 3.81
N TRP A 447 11.45 15.56 4.14
CA TRP A 447 11.32 15.02 5.49
C TRP A 447 12.30 13.89 5.83
N THR A 448 13.09 13.41 4.87
CA THR A 448 14.03 12.33 5.14
C THR A 448 15.39 12.59 4.50
N PRO A 449 16.49 12.11 5.12
CA PRO A 449 17.82 12.21 4.53
C PRO A 449 18.01 11.28 3.33
N TYR A 450 17.28 10.15 3.30
CA TYR A 450 17.44 9.10 2.29
C TYR A 450 16.07 8.63 1.80
N LEU A 451 15.89 8.52 0.48
CA LEU A 451 14.70 7.92 -0.11
C LEU A 451 14.77 6.39 -0.05
N LEU A 452 14.08 5.81 0.94
CA LEU A 452 13.96 4.36 1.08
C LEU A 452 12.82 3.80 0.23
N GLU A 453 12.93 2.52 -0.14
CA GLU A 453 11.96 1.82 -0.98
C GLU A 453 10.54 1.82 -0.38
N ARG A 454 10.42 1.71 0.95
CA ARG A 454 9.15 1.81 1.67
C ARG A 454 8.39 3.13 1.43
N TYR A 455 9.06 4.21 1.01
CA TYR A 455 8.39 5.47 0.68
C TYR A 455 7.73 5.43 -0.71
N ARG A 456 8.15 4.53 -1.60
CA ARG A 456 7.54 4.37 -2.92
C ARG A 456 6.16 3.72 -2.85
N MET A 457 5.90 2.95 -1.79
CA MET A 457 4.57 2.40 -1.50
C MET A 457 3.48 3.49 -1.43
N ASP A 458 3.84 4.69 -0.97
CA ASP A 458 2.91 5.82 -0.81
C ASP A 458 2.31 6.28 -2.15
N MET A 459 2.94 5.92 -3.27
CA MET A 459 2.54 6.35 -4.61
C MET A 459 2.21 5.20 -5.57
N TYR A 460 2.66 3.96 -5.32
CA TYR A 460 2.47 2.86 -6.28
C TYR A 460 0.99 2.61 -6.61
N PHE A 461 0.10 2.63 -5.62
CA PHE A 461 -1.33 2.44 -5.86
C PHE A 461 -1.94 3.60 -6.68
N LEU A 462 -1.48 4.84 -6.48
CA LEU A 462 -1.89 6.02 -7.23
C LEU A 462 -1.48 5.91 -8.70
N LEU A 463 -0.23 5.54 -8.96
CA LEU A 463 0.30 5.31 -10.30
C LEU A 463 -0.43 4.15 -10.98
N GLY A 464 -0.73 3.08 -10.25
CA GLY A 464 -1.52 1.94 -10.74
C GLY A 464 -2.94 2.32 -11.14
N ILE A 465 -3.64 3.11 -10.33
CA ILE A 465 -5.00 3.61 -10.65
C ILE A 465 -4.97 4.56 -11.84
N LEU A 466 -4.01 5.49 -11.88
CA LEU A 466 -3.80 6.40 -13.01
C LEU A 466 -3.55 5.62 -14.31
N CYS A 467 -2.69 4.61 -14.24
CA CYS A 467 -2.36 3.73 -15.34
C CYS A 467 -3.60 2.95 -15.84
N PHE A 468 -4.43 2.43 -14.92
CA PHE A 468 -5.68 1.74 -15.27
C PHE A 468 -6.62 2.65 -16.08
N ILE A 469 -6.80 3.89 -15.63
CA ILE A 469 -7.67 4.85 -16.30
C ILE A 469 -7.12 5.19 -17.69
N ALA A 470 -5.80 5.40 -17.81
CA ALA A 470 -5.13 5.64 -19.10
C ALA A 470 -5.31 4.48 -20.08
N ILE A 471 -5.12 3.23 -19.63
CA ILE A 471 -5.35 2.01 -20.42
C ILE A 471 -6.81 1.93 -20.89
N GLY A 472 -7.77 2.20 -20.00
CA GLY A 472 -9.18 2.16 -20.34
C GLY A 472 -9.56 3.14 -21.45
N PHE A 473 -9.04 4.37 -21.40
CA PHE A 473 -9.29 5.36 -22.45
C PHE A 473 -8.55 5.06 -23.76
N TRP A 474 -7.33 4.51 -23.69
CA TRP A 474 -6.66 3.96 -24.86
C TRP A 474 -7.54 2.86 -25.48
N HIS A 475 -7.97 1.87 -24.69
CA HIS A 475 -8.81 0.77 -25.16
C HIS A 475 -10.13 1.26 -25.81
N HIS A 476 -10.72 2.33 -25.29
CA HIS A 476 -11.95 2.90 -25.84
C HIS A 476 -11.79 3.39 -27.29
N THR A 477 -10.63 3.97 -27.61
CA THR A 477 -10.36 4.60 -28.91
C THR A 477 -9.90 3.64 -30.01
N GLU A 478 -9.61 2.38 -29.66
CA GLU A 478 -9.07 1.38 -30.58
C GLU A 478 -10.14 0.56 -31.32
N ASN A 479 -9.75 0.02 -32.47
CA ASN A 479 -10.52 -1.01 -33.18
C ASN A 479 -10.39 -2.38 -32.48
N ASP A 480 -11.19 -3.36 -32.87
CA ASP A 480 -11.25 -4.64 -32.16
C ASP A 480 -9.96 -5.47 -32.24
N SER A 481 -9.16 -5.33 -33.31
CA SER A 481 -7.85 -5.99 -33.42
C SER A 481 -6.84 -5.37 -32.45
N ALA A 482 -6.72 -4.04 -32.47
CA ALA A 482 -5.83 -3.30 -31.58
C ALA A 482 -6.21 -3.43 -30.09
N ARG A 483 -7.52 -3.51 -29.77
CA ARG A 483 -8.00 -3.82 -28.41
C ARG A 483 -7.49 -5.16 -27.91
N ARG A 484 -7.48 -6.20 -28.75
CA ARG A 484 -6.96 -7.52 -28.36
C ARG A 484 -5.47 -7.48 -28.09
N SER A 485 -4.70 -6.81 -28.94
CA SER A 485 -3.26 -6.62 -28.73
C SER A 485 -2.96 -5.84 -27.46
N LEU A 486 -3.72 -4.78 -27.17
CA LEU A 486 -3.60 -4.02 -25.93
C LEU A 486 -3.93 -4.89 -24.71
N ASN A 487 -5.01 -5.67 -24.74
CA ASN A 487 -5.36 -6.58 -23.64
C ASN A 487 -4.25 -7.63 -23.39
N THR A 488 -3.65 -8.19 -24.45
CA THR A 488 -2.47 -9.06 -24.33
C THR A 488 -1.30 -8.34 -23.69
N ALA A 489 -0.95 -7.14 -24.16
CA ALA A 489 0.15 -6.36 -23.61
C ALA A 489 -0.07 -6.07 -22.11
N VAL A 490 -1.29 -5.67 -21.73
CA VAL A 490 -1.67 -5.43 -20.34
C VAL A 490 -1.47 -6.67 -19.48
N VAL A 491 -1.91 -7.86 -19.95
CA VAL A 491 -1.73 -9.10 -19.19
C VAL A 491 -0.26 -9.48 -19.09
N VAL A 492 0.52 -9.41 -20.18
CA VAL A 492 1.96 -9.70 -20.15
C VAL A 492 2.68 -8.77 -19.17
N MET A 493 2.41 -7.47 -19.24
CA MET A 493 3.01 -6.50 -18.31
C MET A 493 2.54 -6.71 -16.87
N SER A 494 1.32 -7.22 -16.65
CA SER A 494 0.82 -7.58 -15.32
C SER A 494 1.61 -8.76 -14.75
N VAL A 495 1.85 -9.80 -15.55
CA VAL A 495 2.68 -10.95 -15.17
C VAL A 495 4.10 -10.50 -14.86
N LEU A 496 4.71 -9.68 -15.73
CA LEU A 496 6.04 -9.13 -15.49
C LEU A 496 6.10 -8.30 -14.20
N THR A 497 5.07 -7.51 -13.89
CA THR A 497 4.99 -6.73 -12.65
C THR A 497 4.95 -7.61 -11.41
N ILE A 498 4.20 -8.71 -11.47
CA ILE A 498 4.13 -9.70 -10.38
C ILE A 498 5.48 -10.40 -10.21
N LEU A 499 6.13 -10.80 -11.30
CA LEU A 499 7.46 -11.40 -11.28
C LEU A 499 8.52 -10.43 -10.74
N SER A 500 8.53 -9.17 -11.19
CA SER A 500 9.40 -8.13 -10.65
C SER A 500 9.17 -7.96 -9.15
N SER A 501 7.91 -7.90 -8.69
CA SER A 501 7.60 -7.77 -7.27
C SER A 501 8.12 -8.96 -6.44
N ALA A 502 8.02 -10.18 -6.98
CA ALA A 502 8.56 -11.38 -6.34
C ALA A 502 10.10 -11.35 -6.28
N LEU A 503 10.78 -10.91 -7.34
CA LEU A 503 12.24 -10.76 -7.35
C LEU A 503 12.71 -9.67 -6.38
N LEU A 504 12.01 -8.54 -6.30
CA LEU A 504 12.31 -7.48 -5.34
C LEU A 504 12.08 -7.97 -3.89
N CYS A 505 11.02 -8.75 -3.65
CA CYS A 505 10.80 -9.41 -2.36
C CYS A 505 11.97 -10.34 -1.99
N LEU A 506 12.41 -11.21 -2.92
CA LEU A 506 13.58 -12.07 -2.72
C LEU A 506 14.86 -11.27 -2.46
N ARG A 507 15.03 -10.13 -3.14
CA ARG A 507 16.17 -9.23 -2.90
C ARG A 507 16.17 -8.65 -1.50
N THR A 508 15.01 -8.24 -0.98
CA THR A 508 14.89 -7.76 0.40
C THR A 508 15.14 -8.89 1.40
N ILE A 509 14.62 -10.10 1.14
CA ILE A 509 14.89 -11.29 1.95
C ILE A 509 16.39 -11.59 2.01
N SER A 510 17.11 -11.48 0.89
CA SER A 510 18.53 -11.83 0.82
C SER A 510 19.44 -10.93 1.66
N VAL A 511 18.96 -9.76 2.08
CA VAL A 511 19.68 -8.90 3.05
C VAL A 511 19.73 -9.55 4.43
N TYR A 512 18.67 -10.27 4.81
CA TYR A 512 18.50 -10.88 6.14
C TYR A 512 18.88 -12.37 6.16
N TYR A 513 18.64 -13.08 5.06
CA TYR A 513 18.83 -14.53 4.93
C TYR A 513 19.62 -14.85 3.63
N PRO A 514 20.90 -14.41 3.54
CA PRO A 514 21.67 -14.50 2.30
C PRO A 514 21.96 -15.94 1.87
N ASP A 515 22.17 -16.85 2.81
CA ASP A 515 22.54 -18.25 2.51
C ASP A 515 21.34 -19.04 1.97
N GLU A 516 20.16 -18.87 2.56
CA GLU A 516 18.91 -19.50 2.13
C GLU A 516 18.52 -19.05 0.73
N VAL A 517 18.62 -17.74 0.45
CA VAL A 517 18.32 -17.20 -0.89
C VAL A 517 19.38 -17.64 -1.91
N ARG A 518 20.65 -17.75 -1.50
CA ARG A 518 21.71 -18.28 -2.37
C ARG A 518 21.49 -19.75 -2.71
N GLN A 519 21.14 -20.59 -1.74
CA GLN A 519 20.81 -22.01 -1.99
C GLN A 519 19.61 -22.15 -2.94
N PHE A 520 18.58 -21.32 -2.77
CA PHE A 520 17.45 -21.27 -3.69
C PHE A 520 17.87 -20.85 -5.11
N GLY A 521 18.78 -19.88 -5.23
CA GLY A 521 19.36 -19.48 -6.52
C GLY A 521 20.16 -20.61 -7.17
N ILE A 522 20.97 -21.34 -6.41
CA ILE A 522 21.71 -22.51 -6.90
C ILE A 522 20.74 -23.59 -7.37
N PHE A 523 19.67 -23.86 -6.63
CA PHE A 523 18.64 -24.82 -7.04
C PHE A 523 17.92 -24.42 -8.35
N LEU A 524 17.74 -23.12 -8.59
CA LEU A 524 17.05 -22.61 -9.78
C LEU A 524 17.92 -22.62 -11.05
N PHE A 525 19.23 -22.35 -10.91
CA PHE A 525 20.11 -22.04 -12.04
C PHE A 525 21.39 -22.88 -12.11
N GLY A 526 21.71 -23.67 -11.08
CA GLY A 526 22.80 -24.63 -11.04
C GLY A 526 22.33 -26.02 -11.39
#